data_AF-A0A7Y2HCP9-F1
#
_entry.id   AF-A0A7Y2HCP9-F1
#
_cell.length_a   1.000
_cell.length_b   1.000
_cell.length_c   1.000
_cell.angle_alpha   90.00
_cell.angle_beta   90.00
_cell.angle_gamma   90.00
#
_symmetry.space_group_name_H-M   'P 1'
#
loop_
_entity.id
_entity.type
_entity.pdbx_description
1 polymer ?
#
loop_
_entity_poly.entity_id
_entity_poly.type
_entity_poly.pdbx_seq_one_letter_code
_entity_poly.pdbx_strand_id
1 'polypeptide(L)'
;MVKDYIVKHEWKIIENGFHPEYSEISESLFSVGNGKTGLRGNFEESYTGKTLQGSYNAGIYYPDKTKVGWWKNGYPEYFAKVLNACNWIGLQIKFNEEELDLNKTKILDFERVLDMQHGLLERSFKTELESGKKIQVKAERFTSMHDDETACLKYEIKSIDFKGTVSISSFLDFDVMNQDSNYDEKFWVGKSRLADNSYCFVHAETLKTKFNLGLGLQTTVKLNDKPQEVIKNTDRDKFASSNYAVSLNPGDTCIIHKYVSFGSSLYHKEEDINAICKEKTDQIQTAGYNALRNNHTSAWADIW
;
A
#
# COMPACT_ATOMS: atom_id res chain seq x y z
N MET A 1 -9.83 -5.63 -29.91
CA MET A 1 -10.31 -6.81 -29.15
C MET A 1 -10.76 -6.33 -27.78
N VAL A 2 -11.95 -6.74 -27.35
CA VAL A 2 -12.40 -6.52 -25.96
C VAL A 2 -11.59 -7.46 -25.08
N LYS A 3 -10.96 -6.93 -24.02
CA LYS A 3 -10.20 -7.74 -23.05
C LYS A 3 -11.21 -8.31 -22.05
N ASP A 4 -11.59 -9.57 -22.23
CA ASP A 4 -12.65 -10.23 -21.44
C ASP A 4 -12.04 -11.14 -20.35
N TYR A 5 -11.38 -10.51 -19.37
CA TYR A 5 -10.72 -11.22 -18.26
C TYR A 5 -11.33 -10.89 -16.88
N ILE A 6 -12.38 -10.06 -16.88
CA ILE A 6 -13.11 -9.64 -15.69
C ILE A 6 -14.46 -10.34 -15.65
N VAL A 7 -14.77 -10.99 -14.53
CA VAL A 7 -16.04 -11.65 -14.30
C VAL A 7 -17.10 -10.62 -13.91
N LYS A 8 -18.27 -10.72 -14.56
CA LYS A 8 -19.41 -9.83 -14.32
C LYS A 8 -20.11 -10.19 -13.01
N HIS A 9 -20.32 -9.19 -12.17
CA HIS A 9 -21.09 -9.29 -10.94
C HIS A 9 -21.73 -7.93 -10.64
N GLU A 10 -22.88 -7.89 -9.98
CA GLU A 10 -23.64 -6.66 -9.76
C GLU A 10 -22.88 -5.65 -8.89
N TRP A 11 -22.24 -6.15 -7.83
CA TRP A 11 -21.52 -5.33 -6.84
C TRP A 11 -20.00 -5.52 -6.82
N LYS A 12 -19.46 -6.35 -7.72
CA LYS A 12 -18.06 -6.75 -7.66
C LYS A 12 -17.41 -6.67 -9.02
N ILE A 13 -16.17 -6.18 -9.04
CA ILE A 13 -15.26 -6.37 -10.17
C ILE A 13 -14.33 -7.50 -9.78
N ILE A 14 -14.27 -8.58 -10.57
CA ILE A 14 -13.57 -9.81 -10.21
C ILE A 14 -12.59 -10.18 -11.32
N GLU A 15 -11.30 -10.32 -10.98
CA GLU A 15 -10.26 -10.85 -11.85
C GLU A 15 -9.92 -12.28 -11.38
N ASN A 16 -10.21 -13.27 -12.23
CA ASN A 16 -9.88 -14.67 -11.99
C ASN A 16 -8.63 -15.07 -12.78
N GLY A 17 -7.69 -15.73 -12.10
CA GLY A 17 -6.36 -15.97 -12.63
C GLY A 17 -5.51 -14.71 -12.70
N PHE A 18 -4.19 -14.88 -12.74
CA PHE A 18 -3.27 -13.77 -12.86
C PHE A 18 -2.86 -13.57 -14.32
N HIS A 19 -3.14 -12.37 -14.86
CA HIS A 19 -2.81 -11.98 -16.23
C HIS A 19 -1.74 -10.89 -16.22
N PRO A 20 -0.43 -11.23 -16.17
CA PRO A 20 0.65 -10.26 -16.00
C PRO A 20 0.67 -9.17 -17.09
N GLU A 21 0.25 -9.50 -18.31
CA GLU A 21 0.12 -8.56 -19.43
C GLU A 21 -0.95 -7.48 -19.22
N TYR A 22 -1.86 -7.68 -18.26
CA TYR A 22 -2.92 -6.73 -17.89
C TYR A 22 -2.69 -6.09 -16.53
N SER A 23 -1.53 -6.31 -15.89
CA SER A 23 -1.20 -5.80 -14.56
C SER A 23 -1.54 -4.30 -14.38
N GLU A 24 -1.04 -3.41 -15.25
CA GLU A 24 -1.31 -1.95 -15.15
C GLU A 24 -2.80 -1.58 -15.35
N ILE A 25 -3.55 -2.41 -16.08
CA ILE A 25 -4.99 -2.23 -16.30
C ILE A 25 -5.72 -2.63 -15.03
N SER A 26 -5.41 -3.80 -14.48
CA SER A 26 -5.96 -4.27 -13.21
C SER A 26 -5.61 -3.31 -12.07
N GLU A 27 -4.38 -2.81 -11.99
CA GLU A 27 -4.02 -1.77 -11.04
C GLU A 27 -4.88 -0.51 -11.16
N SER A 28 -5.31 -0.13 -12.36
CA SER A 28 -6.21 1.02 -12.54
C SER A 28 -7.63 0.65 -12.09
N LEU A 29 -8.15 -0.48 -12.56
CA LEU A 29 -9.52 -0.95 -12.33
C LEU A 29 -9.82 -1.23 -10.84
N PHE A 30 -8.83 -1.76 -10.12
CA PHE A 30 -8.92 -2.13 -8.72
C PHE A 30 -8.35 -1.06 -7.78
N SER A 31 -8.31 0.20 -8.22
CA SER A 31 -7.91 1.32 -7.35
C SER A 31 -8.93 1.54 -6.25
N VAL A 32 -8.46 1.95 -5.07
CA VAL A 32 -9.30 2.36 -3.94
C VAL A 32 -8.96 3.78 -3.52
N GLY A 33 -9.94 4.53 -3.02
CA GLY A 33 -9.72 5.89 -2.53
C GLY A 33 -10.91 6.42 -1.73
N ASN A 34 -10.65 7.44 -0.92
CA ASN A 34 -11.64 8.07 -0.03
C ASN A 34 -11.82 9.58 -0.27
N GLY A 35 -11.42 10.06 -1.45
CA GLY A 35 -11.43 11.48 -1.81
C GLY A 35 -10.21 12.26 -1.31
N LYS A 36 -9.56 11.84 -0.22
CA LYS A 36 -8.33 12.47 0.31
C LYS A 36 -7.07 11.70 -0.04
N THR A 37 -7.14 10.37 -0.01
CA THR A 37 -6.06 9.46 -0.42
C THR A 37 -6.61 8.47 -1.44
N GLY A 38 -5.81 8.15 -2.46
CA GLY A 38 -6.09 7.11 -3.44
C GLY A 38 -4.86 6.23 -3.67
N LEU A 39 -5.09 4.96 -3.98
CA LEU A 39 -4.04 3.99 -4.25
C LEU A 39 -4.49 3.09 -5.39
N ARG A 40 -3.60 2.84 -6.35
CA ARG A 40 -3.81 1.85 -7.41
C ARG A 40 -3.90 0.44 -6.83
N GLY A 41 -4.48 -0.49 -7.56
CA GLY A 41 -4.55 -1.92 -7.24
C GLY A 41 -3.19 -2.65 -7.26
N ASN A 42 -2.08 -1.99 -6.89
CA ASN A 42 -0.73 -2.57 -6.83
C ASN A 42 -0.65 -3.69 -5.78
N PHE A 43 0.31 -4.60 -5.91
CA PHE A 43 0.57 -5.63 -4.90
C PHE A 43 1.28 -5.05 -3.67
N GLU A 44 0.95 -5.63 -2.51
CA GLU A 44 1.56 -5.31 -1.23
C GLU A 44 3.01 -5.82 -1.17
N GLU A 45 3.23 -7.04 -1.66
CA GLU A 45 4.55 -7.65 -1.80
C GLU A 45 5.36 -7.14 -3.00
N SER A 46 6.64 -7.53 -3.03
CA SER A 46 7.52 -7.33 -4.19
C SER A 46 6.88 -7.86 -5.47
N TYR A 47 6.94 -7.06 -6.53
CA TYR A 47 6.50 -7.46 -7.86
C TYR A 47 7.46 -6.90 -8.91
N THR A 48 8.21 -7.79 -9.57
CA THR A 48 9.22 -7.38 -10.57
C THR A 48 8.70 -7.31 -12.00
N GLY A 49 7.41 -7.60 -12.20
CA GLY A 49 6.76 -7.50 -13.51
C GLY A 49 6.42 -6.05 -13.87
N LYS A 50 5.68 -5.88 -14.97
CA LYS A 50 5.23 -4.56 -15.42
C LYS A 50 4.17 -4.00 -14.47
N THR A 51 4.44 -2.87 -13.84
CA THR A 51 3.58 -2.24 -12.83
C THR A 51 3.72 -0.72 -12.89
N LEU A 52 2.65 -0.01 -12.55
CA LEU A 52 2.67 1.42 -12.28
C LEU A 52 2.28 1.62 -10.82
N GLN A 53 3.28 1.71 -9.93
CA GLN A 53 3.04 2.01 -8.53
C GLN A 53 2.48 3.44 -8.39
N GLY A 54 1.37 3.59 -7.66
CA GLY A 54 0.74 4.90 -7.51
C GLY A 54 -0.10 5.01 -6.25
N SER A 55 0.34 5.89 -5.35
CA SER A 55 -0.42 6.40 -4.20
C SER A 55 -0.55 7.91 -4.37
N TYR A 56 -1.68 8.50 -4.04
CA TYR A 56 -1.94 9.92 -4.31
C TYR A 56 -2.69 10.55 -3.15
N ASN A 57 -2.32 11.79 -2.80
CA ASN A 57 -3.01 12.59 -1.80
C ASN A 57 -3.60 13.85 -2.45
N ALA A 58 -4.90 14.06 -2.26
CA ALA A 58 -5.64 15.15 -2.88
C ALA A 58 -5.06 16.51 -2.48
N GLY A 59 -5.00 17.42 -3.45
CA GLY A 59 -4.45 18.77 -3.26
C GLY A 59 -2.92 18.85 -3.25
N ILE A 60 -2.18 17.74 -3.13
CA ILE A 60 -0.72 17.73 -3.22
C ILE A 60 -0.30 17.56 -4.67
N TYR A 61 0.15 18.67 -5.27
CA TYR A 61 0.60 18.72 -6.66
C TYR A 61 2.01 19.29 -6.79
N TYR A 62 2.58 19.15 -7.98
CA TYR A 62 3.86 19.74 -8.35
C TYR A 62 3.78 20.48 -9.69
N PRO A 63 4.26 21.74 -9.78
CA PRO A 63 4.33 22.49 -11.02
C PRO A 63 5.55 22.02 -11.82
N ASP A 64 5.35 20.99 -12.63
CA ASP A 64 6.38 20.46 -13.52
C ASP A 64 6.59 21.40 -14.70
N LYS A 65 7.83 21.76 -15.00
CA LYS A 65 8.11 22.80 -16.00
C LYS A 65 7.63 22.34 -17.37
N THR A 66 6.94 23.21 -18.09
CA THR A 66 6.38 22.89 -19.40
C THR A 66 7.46 22.44 -20.37
N LYS A 67 7.27 21.25 -20.96
CA LYS A 67 8.13 20.66 -21.99
C LYS A 67 7.33 20.54 -23.27
N VAL A 68 7.69 21.34 -24.28
CA VAL A 68 7.02 21.39 -25.59
C VAL A 68 8.05 21.38 -26.72
N GLY A 69 7.65 20.94 -27.91
CA GLY A 69 8.54 20.96 -29.08
C GLY A 69 8.93 22.39 -29.50
N TRP A 70 7.95 23.31 -29.54
CA TRP A 70 8.16 24.72 -29.89
C TRP A 70 7.26 25.60 -29.03
N TRP A 71 7.83 26.65 -28.43
CA TRP A 71 7.07 27.57 -27.58
C TRP A 71 6.07 28.41 -28.38
N LYS A 72 4.92 28.71 -27.78
CA LYS A 72 3.88 29.59 -28.35
C LYS A 72 3.41 30.59 -27.29
N ASN A 73 3.04 31.79 -27.73
CA ASN A 73 2.50 32.81 -26.84
C ASN A 73 1.21 32.29 -26.17
N GLY A 74 1.13 32.40 -24.85
CA GLY A 74 0.01 31.90 -24.05
C GLY A 74 0.18 30.48 -23.49
N TYR A 75 1.29 29.79 -23.77
CA TYR A 75 1.58 28.52 -23.09
C TYR A 75 1.83 28.70 -21.60
N PRO A 76 1.32 27.80 -20.75
CA PRO A 76 1.55 27.87 -19.31
C PRO A 76 3.02 27.57 -19.00
N GLU A 77 3.53 28.18 -17.94
CA GLU A 77 4.92 27.98 -17.50
C GLU A 77 5.17 26.57 -16.92
N TYR A 78 4.10 25.95 -16.40
CA TYR A 78 4.13 24.61 -15.82
C TYR A 78 2.87 23.80 -16.14
N PHE A 79 2.98 22.50 -15.98
CA PHE A 79 1.88 21.55 -15.95
C PHE A 79 1.79 20.97 -14.54
N ALA A 80 0.72 21.28 -13.83
CA ALA A 80 0.51 20.77 -12.47
C ALA A 80 0.16 19.28 -12.53
N LYS A 81 0.91 18.45 -11.79
CA LYS A 81 0.69 17.01 -11.68
C LYS A 81 0.46 16.63 -10.23
N VAL A 82 -0.49 15.73 -9.99
CA VAL A 82 -0.60 15.08 -8.67
C VAL A 82 0.58 14.11 -8.53
N LEU A 83 1.23 14.15 -7.38
CA LEU A 83 2.44 13.36 -7.16
C LEU A 83 2.12 11.95 -6.73
N ASN A 84 2.94 11.01 -7.20
CA ASN A 84 3.02 9.71 -6.55
C ASN A 84 3.58 9.93 -5.13
N ALA A 85 2.86 9.46 -4.13
CA ALA A 85 3.13 9.62 -2.71
C ALA A 85 3.63 8.29 -2.10
N CYS A 86 3.77 8.26 -0.78
CA CYS A 86 4.31 7.11 -0.06
C CYS A 86 3.61 5.79 -0.42
N ASN A 87 4.42 4.76 -0.69
CA ASN A 87 3.96 3.37 -0.70
C ASN A 87 3.71 2.91 0.74
N TRP A 88 2.45 3.00 1.17
CA TRP A 88 2.04 2.64 2.52
C TRP A 88 1.61 1.18 2.67
N ILE A 89 1.32 0.47 1.57
CA ILE A 89 0.94 -0.95 1.60
C ILE A 89 2.14 -1.89 1.67
N GLY A 90 3.35 -1.38 1.40
CA GLY A 90 4.55 -2.16 1.18
C GLY A 90 4.85 -3.21 2.27
N LEU A 91 5.02 -4.45 1.82
CA LEU A 91 5.52 -5.59 2.56
C LEU A 91 6.67 -6.22 1.77
N GLN A 92 7.80 -6.50 2.40
CA GLN A 92 8.78 -7.43 1.82
C GLN A 92 8.66 -8.75 2.57
N ILE A 93 8.36 -9.83 1.85
CA ILE A 93 8.12 -11.15 2.44
C ILE A 93 9.11 -12.14 1.85
N LYS A 94 9.87 -12.81 2.72
CA LYS A 94 10.81 -13.85 2.31
C LYS A 94 10.55 -15.14 3.07
N PHE A 95 10.48 -16.26 2.36
CA PHE A 95 10.39 -17.60 2.91
C PHE A 95 11.80 -18.20 2.93
N ASN A 96 12.43 -18.22 4.10
CA ASN A 96 13.89 -18.33 4.25
C ASN A 96 14.58 -17.22 3.43
N GLU A 97 15.27 -17.59 2.34
CA GLU A 97 15.94 -16.65 1.43
C GLU A 97 15.12 -16.33 0.16
N GLU A 98 13.99 -17.01 -0.07
CA GLU A 98 13.16 -16.85 -1.26
C GLU A 98 12.19 -15.68 -1.11
N GLU A 99 12.34 -14.64 -1.93
CA GLU A 99 11.43 -13.49 -1.94
C GLU A 99 10.11 -13.83 -2.64
N LEU A 100 8.99 -13.50 -1.98
CA LEU A 100 7.67 -13.64 -2.57
C LEU A 100 7.47 -12.57 -3.66
N ASP A 101 7.46 -13.02 -4.91
CA ASP A 101 7.26 -12.19 -6.09
C ASP A 101 6.42 -12.95 -7.12
N LEU A 102 5.17 -12.52 -7.32
CA LEU A 102 4.21 -13.18 -8.22
C LEU A 102 4.64 -13.15 -9.69
N ASN A 103 5.62 -12.33 -10.07
CA ASN A 103 6.21 -12.37 -11.40
C ASN A 103 7.16 -13.57 -11.60
N LYS A 104 7.65 -14.16 -10.50
CA LYS A 104 8.63 -15.25 -10.51
C LYS A 104 8.06 -16.57 -10.02
N THR A 105 7.09 -16.53 -9.11
CA THR A 105 6.51 -17.73 -8.53
C THR A 105 5.49 -18.38 -9.46
N LYS A 106 5.25 -19.68 -9.26
CA LYS A 106 4.22 -20.41 -10.02
C LYS A 106 2.87 -20.25 -9.32
N ILE A 107 2.01 -19.44 -9.91
CA ILE A 107 0.66 -19.18 -9.42
C ILE A 107 -0.23 -20.40 -9.70
N LEU A 108 -0.85 -20.93 -8.65
CA LEU A 108 -1.74 -22.09 -8.70
C LEU A 108 -3.22 -21.69 -8.71
N ASP A 109 -3.52 -20.56 -8.06
CA ASP A 109 -4.87 -20.01 -7.89
C ASP A 109 -4.71 -18.52 -7.65
N PHE A 110 -5.58 -17.68 -8.21
CA PHE A 110 -5.54 -16.24 -8.05
C PHE A 110 -6.91 -15.64 -8.27
N GLU A 111 -7.30 -14.76 -7.36
CA GLU A 111 -8.50 -13.94 -7.45
C GLU A 111 -8.22 -12.55 -6.90
N ARG A 112 -8.68 -11.52 -7.60
CA ARG A 112 -8.71 -10.13 -7.11
C ARG A 112 -10.13 -9.60 -7.23
N VAL A 113 -10.65 -9.01 -6.16
CA VAL A 113 -12.02 -8.54 -6.07
C VAL A 113 -12.04 -7.11 -5.56
N LEU A 114 -12.66 -6.21 -6.33
CA LEU A 114 -13.11 -4.93 -5.79
C LEU A 114 -14.58 -5.10 -5.41
N ASP A 115 -14.86 -5.14 -4.12
CA ASP A 115 -16.21 -5.09 -3.58
C ASP A 115 -16.67 -3.63 -3.55
N MET A 116 -17.48 -3.25 -4.54
CA MET A 116 -17.96 -1.87 -4.69
C MET A 116 -19.02 -1.51 -3.64
N GLN A 117 -19.74 -2.51 -3.13
CA GLN A 117 -20.76 -2.28 -2.10
C GLN A 117 -20.11 -1.90 -0.77
N HIS A 118 -18.99 -2.53 -0.43
CA HIS A 118 -18.29 -2.35 0.83
C HIS A 118 -17.05 -1.46 0.74
N GLY A 119 -16.56 -1.15 -0.47
CA GLY A 119 -15.36 -0.35 -0.71
C GLY A 119 -14.03 -1.06 -0.46
N LEU A 120 -14.02 -2.39 -0.56
CA LEU A 120 -12.88 -3.22 -0.16
C LEU A 120 -12.16 -3.76 -1.39
N LEU A 121 -10.82 -3.67 -1.38
CA LEU A 121 -10.01 -4.43 -2.30
C LEU A 121 -9.51 -5.70 -1.62
N GLU A 122 -9.92 -6.84 -2.18
CA GLU A 122 -9.55 -8.17 -1.73
C GLU A 122 -8.67 -8.85 -2.79
N ARG A 123 -7.69 -9.62 -2.33
CA ARG A 123 -6.86 -10.46 -3.20
C ARG A 123 -6.56 -11.77 -2.50
N SER A 124 -6.72 -12.89 -3.20
CA SER A 124 -6.33 -14.19 -2.70
C SER A 124 -5.56 -14.96 -3.75
N PHE A 125 -4.52 -15.68 -3.34
CA PHE A 125 -3.78 -16.53 -4.25
C PHE A 125 -3.14 -17.72 -3.54
N LYS A 126 -2.90 -18.78 -4.30
CA LYS A 126 -2.03 -19.88 -3.91
C LYS A 126 -0.86 -19.90 -4.87
N THR A 127 0.34 -20.04 -4.34
CA THR A 127 1.54 -20.08 -5.17
C THR A 127 2.49 -21.16 -4.68
N GLU A 128 3.23 -21.72 -5.62
CA GLU A 128 4.40 -22.55 -5.38
C GLU A 128 5.64 -21.64 -5.47
N LEU A 129 6.40 -21.61 -4.38
CA LEU A 129 7.69 -20.91 -4.26
C LEU A 129 8.75 -21.63 -5.11
N GLU A 130 9.92 -21.02 -5.29
CA GLU A 130 11.02 -21.62 -6.07
C GLU A 130 11.52 -22.94 -5.45
N SER A 131 11.44 -23.09 -4.13
CA SER A 131 11.67 -24.35 -3.41
C SER A 131 10.65 -25.46 -3.69
N GLY A 132 9.57 -25.18 -4.43
CA GLY A 132 8.44 -26.10 -4.62
C GLY A 132 7.46 -26.14 -3.45
N LYS A 133 7.66 -25.30 -2.41
CA LYS A 133 6.76 -25.18 -1.26
C LYS A 133 5.56 -24.31 -1.58
N LYS A 134 4.41 -24.65 -1.03
CA LYS A 134 3.13 -23.99 -1.31
C LYS A 134 2.67 -23.17 -0.13
N ILE A 135 2.17 -22.00 -0.47
CA ILE A 135 1.53 -21.08 0.47
C ILE A 135 0.21 -20.60 -0.12
N GLN A 136 -0.63 -20.07 0.77
CA GLN A 136 -1.81 -19.31 0.40
C GLN A 136 -1.72 -17.92 1.03
N VAL A 137 -2.10 -16.90 0.28
CA VAL A 137 -2.21 -15.53 0.77
C VAL A 137 -3.63 -15.03 0.61
N LYS A 138 -4.07 -14.23 1.57
CA LYS A 138 -5.26 -13.37 1.47
C LYS A 138 -4.91 -11.96 1.92
N ALA A 139 -5.25 -10.96 1.13
CA ALA A 139 -5.10 -9.55 1.46
C ALA A 139 -6.46 -8.86 1.35
N GLU A 140 -6.77 -7.99 2.32
CA GLU A 140 -7.95 -7.10 2.30
C GLU A 140 -7.49 -5.71 2.75
N ARG A 141 -7.75 -4.69 1.93
CA ARG A 141 -7.36 -3.31 2.23
C ARG A 141 -8.42 -2.29 1.84
N PHE A 142 -8.35 -1.15 2.51
CA PHE A 142 -9.21 0.00 2.23
C PHE A 142 -8.55 1.31 2.68
N THR A 143 -8.95 2.40 2.03
CA THR A 143 -8.82 3.76 2.56
C THR A 143 -10.16 4.11 3.20
N SER A 144 -10.15 4.52 4.47
CA SER A 144 -11.38 4.62 5.25
C SER A 144 -12.28 5.74 4.70
N MET A 145 -13.56 5.44 4.49
CA MET A 145 -14.58 6.44 4.13
C MET A 145 -15.17 7.12 5.37
N HIS A 146 -15.04 6.49 6.54
CA HIS A 146 -15.48 7.06 7.82
C HIS A 146 -14.47 8.09 8.36
N ASP A 147 -13.20 7.92 8.03
CA ASP A 147 -12.10 8.72 8.55
C ASP A 147 -11.04 8.90 7.46
N ASP A 148 -11.03 10.08 6.84
CA ASP A 148 -10.31 10.32 5.58
C ASP A 148 -8.77 10.32 5.71
N GLU A 149 -8.26 10.29 6.95
CA GLU A 149 -6.84 10.21 7.32
C GLU A 149 -6.41 8.80 7.72
N THR A 150 -7.24 7.77 7.48
CA THR A 150 -6.96 6.39 7.91
C THR A 150 -7.00 5.42 6.73
N ALA A 151 -6.05 4.49 6.70
CA ALA A 151 -6.09 3.31 5.83
C ALA A 151 -5.66 2.06 6.58
N CYS A 152 -6.11 0.90 6.09
CA CYS A 152 -5.85 -0.39 6.71
C CYS A 152 -5.53 -1.46 5.67
N LEU A 153 -4.63 -2.35 6.03
CA LEU A 153 -4.34 -3.59 5.30
C LEU A 153 -4.32 -4.75 6.28
N LYS A 154 -5.01 -5.82 5.94
CA LYS A 154 -4.87 -7.16 6.53
C LYS A 154 -4.24 -8.07 5.49
N TYR A 155 -3.16 -8.75 5.86
CA TYR A 155 -2.44 -9.68 4.99
C TYR A 155 -2.19 -10.99 5.74
N GLU A 156 -2.77 -12.07 5.24
CA GLU A 156 -2.75 -13.40 5.83
C GLU A 156 -1.89 -14.33 4.98
N ILE A 157 -0.89 -14.97 5.58
CA ILE A 157 -0.05 -16.00 4.98
C ILE A 157 -0.37 -17.31 5.67
N LYS A 158 -0.91 -18.28 4.92
CA LYS A 158 -1.12 -19.65 5.38
C LYS A 158 -0.10 -20.58 4.74
N SER A 159 0.64 -21.31 5.58
CA SER A 159 1.50 -22.38 5.10
C SER A 159 0.66 -23.59 4.70
N ILE A 160 0.78 -24.04 3.43
CA ILE A 160 0.15 -25.29 2.99
C ILE A 160 1.05 -26.46 3.34
N ASP A 161 2.31 -26.42 2.90
CA ASP A 161 3.32 -27.45 3.17
C ASP A 161 4.72 -26.86 3.45
N PHE A 162 4.80 -25.55 3.64
CA PHE A 162 6.03 -24.84 3.99
C PHE A 162 6.37 -25.04 5.48
N LYS A 163 7.66 -25.25 5.76
CA LYS A 163 8.23 -25.25 7.11
C LYS A 163 9.52 -24.44 7.08
N GLY A 164 9.61 -23.41 7.90
CA GLY A 164 10.78 -22.53 7.92
C GLY A 164 10.46 -21.15 8.47
N THR A 165 11.38 -20.21 8.27
CA THR A 165 11.22 -18.84 8.76
C THR A 165 10.65 -17.97 7.66
N VAL A 166 9.63 -17.18 7.98
CA VAL A 166 9.16 -16.08 7.14
C VAL A 166 9.69 -14.78 7.70
N SER A 167 10.53 -14.11 6.91
CA SER A 167 10.99 -12.75 7.21
C SER A 167 10.01 -11.75 6.62
N ILE A 168 9.55 -10.80 7.43
CA ILE A 168 8.55 -9.80 7.04
C ILE A 168 9.15 -8.43 7.33
N SER A 169 9.26 -7.58 6.31
CA SER A 169 9.53 -6.15 6.46
C SER A 169 8.25 -5.38 6.15
N SER A 170 7.64 -4.78 7.17
CA SER A 170 6.52 -3.87 6.99
C SER A 170 7.03 -2.45 6.94
N PHE A 171 6.83 -1.75 5.82
CA PHE A 171 7.52 -0.49 5.58
C PHE A 171 6.61 0.64 5.08
N LEU A 172 7.12 1.86 5.23
CA LEU A 172 6.69 3.05 4.51
C LEU A 172 7.85 3.49 3.62
N ASP A 173 7.57 3.76 2.35
CA ASP A 173 8.58 4.19 1.38
C ASP A 173 8.10 5.41 0.58
N PHE A 174 8.76 6.55 0.79
CA PHE A 174 8.58 7.79 0.03
C PHE A 174 9.61 7.94 -1.09
N ASP A 175 10.51 6.98 -1.29
CA ASP A 175 11.46 6.99 -2.41
C ASP A 175 10.82 6.53 -3.73
N VAL A 176 9.67 7.12 -4.02
CA VAL A 176 8.85 6.87 -5.22
C VAL A 176 9.21 7.83 -6.35
N MET A 177 8.84 7.45 -7.57
CA MET A 177 9.01 8.27 -8.77
C MET A 177 7.70 8.39 -9.54
N ASN A 178 7.51 9.52 -10.21
CA ASN A 178 6.44 9.72 -11.19
C ASN A 178 6.94 9.24 -12.56
N GLN A 179 6.27 8.25 -13.16
CA GLN A 179 6.65 7.72 -14.46
C GLN A 179 6.57 8.77 -15.59
N ASP A 180 5.75 9.80 -15.40
CA ASP A 180 5.51 10.88 -16.36
C ASP A 180 6.34 12.15 -16.06
N SER A 181 7.37 12.08 -15.22
CA SER A 181 8.20 13.25 -14.91
C SER A 181 8.87 13.82 -16.18
N ASN A 182 8.86 15.15 -16.36
CA ASN A 182 9.41 15.75 -17.58
C ASN A 182 10.94 15.68 -17.67
N TYR A 183 11.61 15.56 -16.51
CA TYR A 183 13.06 15.69 -16.32
C TYR A 183 13.68 14.64 -15.37
N ASP A 184 12.99 13.51 -15.12
CA ASP A 184 13.46 12.43 -14.23
C ASP A 184 13.83 12.90 -12.80
N GLU A 185 13.18 13.97 -12.33
CA GLU A 185 13.36 14.53 -10.99
C GLU A 185 12.47 13.80 -9.96
N LYS A 186 13.03 13.50 -8.78
CA LYS A 186 12.24 13.09 -7.61
C LYS A 186 11.61 14.32 -6.96
N PHE A 187 10.31 14.29 -6.70
CA PHE A 187 9.56 15.46 -6.24
C PHE A 187 9.50 15.64 -4.72
N TRP A 188 9.95 14.63 -3.96
CA TRP A 188 9.91 14.59 -2.50
C TRP A 188 11.29 14.69 -1.86
N VAL A 189 11.41 15.55 -0.84
CA VAL A 189 12.56 15.67 0.05
C VAL A 189 12.20 15.13 1.42
N GLY A 190 13.00 14.23 1.97
CA GLY A 190 12.80 13.72 3.33
C GLY A 190 12.99 14.81 4.39
N LYS A 191 12.07 14.90 5.35
CA LYS A 191 12.10 15.87 6.46
C LYS A 191 12.42 15.19 7.77
N SER A 192 11.66 14.15 8.09
CA SER A 192 11.85 13.36 9.31
C SER A 192 11.39 11.92 9.10
N ARG A 193 11.91 11.02 9.91
CA ARG A 193 11.58 9.59 9.89
C ARG A 193 11.81 9.00 11.27
N LEU A 194 11.13 7.90 11.55
CA LEU A 194 11.30 7.12 12.76
C LEU A 194 10.94 5.66 12.47
N ALA A 195 11.71 4.72 12.99
CA ALA A 195 11.31 3.33 13.10
C ALA A 195 11.59 2.90 14.54
N ASP A 196 10.52 2.74 15.33
CA ASP A 196 10.60 2.36 16.74
C ASP A 196 9.63 1.22 17.03
N ASN A 197 10.18 0.04 17.31
CA ASN A 197 9.43 -1.18 17.50
C ASN A 197 8.45 -1.40 16.34
N SER A 198 7.14 -1.42 16.58
CA SER A 198 6.11 -1.68 15.57
C SER A 198 5.55 -0.41 14.93
N TYR A 199 6.03 0.76 15.36
CA TYR A 199 5.68 2.06 14.80
C TYR A 199 6.74 2.53 13.82
N CYS A 200 6.29 2.98 12.65
CA CYS A 200 7.11 3.65 11.65
C CYS A 200 6.48 5.00 11.29
N PHE A 201 7.32 5.97 11.01
CA PHE A 201 6.91 7.28 10.53
C PHE A 201 7.85 7.76 9.43
N VAL A 202 7.28 8.35 8.39
CA VAL A 202 8.03 9.05 7.34
C VAL A 202 7.31 10.35 7.01
N HIS A 203 8.08 11.40 6.78
CA HIS A 203 7.59 12.73 6.47
C HIS A 203 8.44 13.33 5.36
N ALA A 204 7.78 13.80 4.31
CA ALA A 204 8.43 14.41 3.17
C ALA A 204 7.74 15.72 2.76
N GLU A 205 8.53 16.59 2.14
CA GLU A 205 8.12 17.88 1.60
C GLU A 205 8.29 17.88 0.08
N THR A 206 7.31 18.45 -0.63
CA THR A 206 7.42 18.66 -2.07
C THR A 206 8.41 19.77 -2.41
N LEU A 207 9.30 19.52 -3.39
CA LEU A 207 10.46 20.39 -3.67
C LEU A 207 10.11 21.88 -3.89
N LYS A 208 9.09 22.18 -4.70
CA LYS A 208 8.73 23.54 -5.14
C LYS A 208 7.55 24.12 -4.38
N THR A 209 6.50 23.31 -4.20
CA THR A 209 5.22 23.72 -3.60
C THR A 209 5.22 23.69 -2.08
N LYS A 210 6.21 23.05 -1.44
CA LYS A 210 6.36 23.01 0.01
C LYS A 210 5.18 22.40 0.77
N PHE A 211 4.34 21.62 0.09
CA PHE A 211 3.39 20.73 0.76
C PHE A 211 4.15 19.66 1.52
N ASN A 212 3.71 19.41 2.75
CA ASN A 212 4.22 18.36 3.60
C ASN A 212 3.20 17.22 3.69
N LEU A 213 3.71 15.99 3.70
CA LEU A 213 2.94 14.77 3.90
C LEU A 213 3.71 13.83 4.83
N GLY A 214 3.13 13.52 5.97
CA GLY A 214 3.60 12.54 6.93
C GLY A 214 2.66 11.34 6.99
N LEU A 215 3.23 10.15 7.17
CA LEU A 215 2.48 8.92 7.38
C LEU A 215 2.99 8.22 8.63
N GLY A 216 2.06 7.87 9.53
CA GLY A 216 2.31 6.95 10.64
C GLY A 216 1.84 5.55 10.27
N LEU A 217 2.61 4.53 10.66
CA LEU A 217 2.30 3.12 10.43
C LEU A 217 2.51 2.34 11.72
N GLN A 218 1.48 1.66 12.20
CA GLN A 218 1.58 0.66 13.24
C GLN A 218 1.35 -0.73 12.64
N THR A 219 2.31 -1.64 12.83
CA THR A 219 2.22 -3.02 12.34
C THR A 219 2.00 -4.00 13.48
N THR A 220 1.01 -4.89 13.35
CA THR A 220 0.86 -6.05 14.24
C THR A 220 1.03 -7.33 13.47
N VAL A 221 1.81 -8.28 13.98
CA VAL A 221 1.99 -9.60 13.39
C VAL A 221 1.57 -10.66 14.40
N LYS A 222 0.78 -11.65 13.97
CA LYS A 222 0.32 -12.77 14.80
C LYS A 222 0.54 -14.10 14.09
N LEU A 223 1.03 -15.10 14.80
CA LEU A 223 1.10 -16.50 14.36
C LEU A 223 0.09 -17.32 15.15
N ASN A 224 -0.94 -17.88 14.48
CA ASN A 224 -2.01 -18.63 15.14
C ASN A 224 -2.54 -17.87 16.38
N ASP A 225 -2.92 -16.61 16.15
CA ASP A 225 -3.40 -15.63 17.15
C ASP A 225 -2.38 -15.16 18.22
N LYS A 226 -1.15 -15.69 18.21
CA LYS A 226 -0.09 -15.28 19.15
C LYS A 226 0.73 -14.12 18.58
N PRO A 227 0.85 -12.97 19.29
CA PRO A 227 1.65 -11.84 18.84
C PRO A 227 3.11 -12.22 18.54
N GLN A 228 3.69 -11.59 17.53
CA GLN A 228 5.10 -11.70 17.17
C GLN A 228 5.78 -10.35 17.39
N GLU A 229 7.00 -10.37 17.92
CA GLU A 229 7.76 -9.16 18.24
C GLU A 229 8.62 -8.68 17.07
N VAL A 230 8.91 -7.39 17.06
CA VAL A 230 9.84 -6.78 16.10
C VAL A 230 11.25 -7.20 16.48
N ILE A 231 11.97 -7.76 15.51
CA ILE A 231 13.37 -8.18 15.70
C ILE A 231 14.37 -7.09 15.28
N LYS A 232 13.94 -6.17 14.42
CA LYS A 232 14.80 -5.11 13.89
C LYS A 232 13.97 -3.96 13.32
N ASN A 233 14.39 -2.73 13.61
CA ASN A 233 13.94 -1.54 12.91
C ASN A 233 14.97 -1.10 11.86
N THR A 234 14.50 -0.48 10.79
CA THR A 234 15.37 0.16 9.80
C THR A 234 14.72 1.43 9.32
N ASP A 235 15.42 2.56 9.52
CA ASP A 235 15.10 3.82 8.87
C ASP A 235 16.28 4.28 8.02
N ARG A 236 15.96 4.95 6.92
CA ARG A 236 16.90 5.65 6.02
C ARG A 236 16.12 6.75 5.33
N ASP A 237 16.78 7.59 4.52
CA ASP A 237 16.09 8.70 3.86
C ASP A 237 14.77 8.25 3.20
N LYS A 238 13.67 8.93 3.57
CA LYS A 238 12.29 8.66 3.11
C LYS A 238 11.73 7.25 3.36
N PHE A 239 12.37 6.44 4.21
CA PHE A 239 11.99 5.04 4.44
C PHE A 239 12.04 4.68 5.93
N ALA A 240 11.05 3.89 6.38
CA ALA A 240 11.04 3.31 7.72
C ALA A 240 10.38 1.92 7.68
N SER A 241 10.90 0.97 8.45
CA SER A 241 10.37 -0.39 8.52
C SER A 241 10.50 -1.05 9.89
N SER A 242 9.53 -1.92 10.18
CA SER A 242 9.53 -2.87 11.30
C SER A 242 9.67 -4.27 10.74
N ASN A 243 10.68 -5.01 11.21
CA ASN A 243 11.03 -6.33 10.67
C ASN A 243 10.71 -7.43 11.69
N TYR A 244 10.17 -8.54 11.19
CA TYR A 244 9.76 -9.71 11.96
C TYR A 244 10.35 -10.97 11.36
N ALA A 245 10.59 -11.99 12.19
CA ALA A 245 10.88 -13.35 11.75
C ALA A 245 9.89 -14.31 12.41
N VAL A 246 9.13 -15.03 11.60
CA VAL A 246 8.04 -15.91 12.06
C VAL A 246 8.30 -17.33 11.61
N SER A 247 8.44 -18.26 12.56
CA SER A 247 8.63 -19.69 12.25
C SER A 247 7.29 -20.35 11.92
N LEU A 248 7.09 -20.73 10.66
CA LEU A 248 5.90 -21.44 10.19
C LEU A 248 6.11 -22.96 10.11
N ASN A 249 5.07 -23.69 10.47
CA ASN A 249 4.86 -25.10 10.14
C ASN A 249 3.67 -25.24 9.17
N PRO A 250 3.53 -26.40 8.48
CA PRO A 250 2.34 -26.67 7.67
C PRO A 250 1.04 -26.50 8.47
N GLY A 251 0.09 -25.74 7.92
CA GLY A 251 -1.17 -25.41 8.57
C GLY A 251 -1.16 -24.11 9.38
N ASP A 252 0.01 -23.58 9.73
CA ASP A 252 0.12 -22.31 10.47
C ASP A 252 -0.37 -21.14 9.61
N THR A 253 -0.98 -20.16 10.28
CA THR A 253 -1.42 -18.89 9.66
C THR A 253 -0.78 -17.71 10.37
N CYS A 254 -0.06 -16.90 9.60
CA CYS A 254 0.50 -15.61 10.02
C CYS A 254 -0.39 -14.48 9.50
N ILE A 255 -0.81 -13.57 10.37
CA ILE A 255 -1.66 -12.42 10.04
C ILE A 255 -0.88 -11.15 10.35
N ILE A 256 -0.80 -10.27 9.36
CA ILE A 256 -0.21 -8.94 9.43
C ILE A 256 -1.34 -7.93 9.32
N HIS A 257 -1.43 -6.99 10.26
CA HIS A 257 -2.24 -5.78 10.09
C HIS A 257 -1.32 -4.58 10.00
N LYS A 258 -1.57 -3.71 9.02
CA LYS A 258 -1.00 -2.37 8.93
C LYS A 258 -2.12 -1.36 9.18
N TYR A 259 -1.91 -0.50 10.18
CA TYR A 259 -2.76 0.64 10.49
C TYR A 259 -2.01 1.91 10.09
N VAL A 260 -2.57 2.67 9.15
CA VAL A 260 -1.89 3.82 8.55
C VAL A 260 -2.68 5.09 8.81
N SER A 261 -1.99 6.12 9.28
CA SER A 261 -2.50 7.49 9.37
C SER A 261 -1.82 8.41 8.37
N PHE A 262 -2.52 9.46 7.93
CA PHE A 262 -2.01 10.48 7.01
C PHE A 262 -2.13 11.87 7.63
N GLY A 263 -1.05 12.64 7.62
CA GLY A 263 -1.03 14.04 8.04
C GLY A 263 -0.48 14.92 6.90
N SER A 264 -1.20 15.97 6.52
CA SER A 264 -0.77 16.89 5.45
C SER A 264 -0.81 18.34 5.89
N SER A 265 0.11 19.15 5.38
CA SER A 265 0.12 20.61 5.60
C SER A 265 -1.10 21.35 5.04
N LEU A 266 -1.97 20.67 4.29
CA LEU A 266 -3.26 21.24 3.84
C LEU A 266 -4.28 21.33 4.98
N TYR A 267 -4.14 20.50 6.01
CA TYR A 267 -5.12 20.35 7.09
C TYR A 267 -4.50 20.55 8.48
N HIS A 268 -3.18 20.36 8.59
CA HIS A 268 -2.44 20.44 9.84
C HIS A 268 -1.23 21.36 9.68
N LYS A 269 -0.69 21.87 10.79
CA LYS A 269 0.59 22.61 10.74
C LYS A 269 1.74 21.63 10.56
N GLU A 270 2.79 22.04 9.85
CA GLU A 270 3.95 21.19 9.54
C GLU A 270 4.58 20.61 10.82
N GLU A 271 4.75 21.44 11.85
CA GLU A 271 5.34 21.07 13.13
C GLU A 271 4.53 20.00 13.90
N ASP A 272 3.23 19.91 13.63
CA ASP A 272 2.31 19.01 14.35
C ASP A 272 2.13 17.65 13.64
N ILE A 273 2.55 17.53 12.36
CA ILE A 273 2.31 16.33 11.52
C ILE A 273 2.77 15.04 12.21
N ASN A 274 3.95 15.04 12.84
CA ASN A 274 4.47 13.85 13.52
C ASN A 274 3.59 13.44 14.71
N ALA A 275 3.22 14.40 15.56
CA ALA A 275 2.39 14.16 16.73
C ALA A 275 0.99 13.66 16.32
N ILE A 276 0.38 14.29 15.31
CA ILE A 276 -0.94 13.92 14.78
C ILE A 276 -0.91 12.51 14.20
N CYS A 277 0.06 12.19 13.36
CA CYS A 277 0.18 10.84 12.82
C CYS A 277 0.37 9.81 13.94
N LYS A 278 1.19 10.10 14.95
CA LYS A 278 1.41 9.17 16.07
C LYS A 278 0.12 8.93 16.86
N GLU A 279 -0.53 10.00 17.32
CA GLU A 279 -1.77 9.93 18.09
C GLU A 279 -2.87 9.18 17.31
N LYS A 280 -3.07 9.55 16.04
CA LYS A 280 -4.04 8.92 15.16
C LYS A 280 -3.76 7.43 14.98
N THR A 281 -2.49 7.07 14.76
CA THR A 281 -2.09 5.66 14.57
C THR A 281 -2.38 4.83 15.83
N ASP A 282 -2.10 5.38 17.01
CA ASP A 282 -2.38 4.72 18.29
C ASP A 282 -3.89 4.50 18.50
N GLN A 283 -4.71 5.51 18.16
CA GLN A 283 -6.18 5.42 18.21
C GLN A 283 -6.71 4.31 17.29
N ILE A 284 -6.30 4.29 16.01
CA ILE A 284 -6.81 3.30 15.05
C ILE A 284 -6.32 1.88 15.36
N GLN A 285 -5.07 1.72 15.83
CA GLN A 285 -4.58 0.41 16.25
C GLN A 285 -5.32 -0.11 17.49
N THR A 286 -5.66 0.77 18.42
CA THR A 286 -6.47 0.42 19.60
C THR A 286 -7.88 0.00 19.20
N ALA A 287 -8.51 0.67 18.23
CA ALA A 287 -9.82 0.29 17.69
C ALA A 287 -9.79 -1.09 17.01
N GLY A 288 -8.70 -1.38 16.30
CA GLY A 288 -8.45 -2.66 15.65
C GLY A 288 -9.18 -2.82 14.30
N TYR A 289 -8.67 -3.75 13.49
CA TYR A 289 -9.04 -3.90 12.08
C TYR A 289 -10.56 -4.05 11.86
N ASN A 290 -11.22 -4.94 12.62
CA ASN A 290 -12.64 -5.23 12.42
C ASN A 290 -13.53 -4.01 12.71
N ALA A 291 -13.20 -3.21 13.73
CA ALA A 291 -13.97 -2.00 14.04
C ALA A 291 -13.81 -0.96 12.92
N LEU A 292 -12.58 -0.74 12.45
CA LEU A 292 -12.30 0.19 11.35
C LEU A 292 -12.95 -0.25 10.04
N ARG A 293 -12.90 -1.56 9.72
CA ARG A 293 -13.57 -2.15 8.57
C ARG A 293 -15.07 -1.92 8.64
N ASN A 294 -15.69 -2.22 9.79
CA ASN A 294 -17.12 -2.02 9.98
C ASN A 294 -17.53 -0.55 9.78
N ASN A 295 -16.79 0.39 10.39
CA ASN A 295 -17.03 1.82 10.21
C ASN A 295 -16.91 2.25 8.74
N HIS A 296 -15.88 1.76 8.03
CA HIS A 296 -15.70 2.01 6.59
C HIS A 296 -16.88 1.47 5.77
N THR A 297 -17.29 0.23 6.00
CA THR A 297 -18.41 -0.38 5.25
C THR A 297 -19.75 0.27 5.55
N SER A 298 -19.97 0.73 6.78
CA SER A 298 -21.17 1.50 7.14
C SER A 298 -21.19 2.84 6.40
N ALA A 299 -20.05 3.53 6.31
CA ALA A 299 -19.96 4.78 5.55
C ALA A 299 -20.24 4.58 4.05
N TRP A 300 -19.86 3.43 3.46
CA TRP A 300 -20.26 3.08 2.10
C TRP A 300 -21.75 2.76 1.98
N ALA A 301 -22.33 2.07 2.95
CA ALA A 301 -23.76 1.78 2.96
C ALA A 301 -24.62 3.06 3.00
N ASP A 302 -24.15 4.11 3.68
CA ASP A 302 -24.83 5.43 3.70
C ASP A 302 -24.73 6.18 2.36
N ILE A 303 -23.72 5.87 1.53
CA ILE A 303 -23.52 6.51 0.22
C ILE A 303 -24.42 5.89 -0.86
N TRP A 304 -24.68 4.59 -0.78
CA TRP A 304 -25.51 3.85 -1.74
C TRP A 304 -27.01 4.13 -1.56
#